data_AF-A0AA35Q780-F1
#
_entry.id   AF-A0AA35Q780-F1
#
_cell.length_a   1.000
_cell.length_b   1.000
_cell.length_c   1.000
_cell.angle_alpha   90.00
_cell.angle_beta   90.00
_cell.angle_gamma   90.00
#
_symmetry.space_group_name_H-M   'P 1'
#
loop_
_entity.id
_entity.type
_entity.pdbx_description
1 polymer ?
#
loop_
_entity_poly.entity_id
_entity_poly.type
_entity_poly.pdbx_seq_one_letter_code
_entity_poly.pdbx_strand_id
1 'polypeptide(L)'
;MASRIVSRRFLSTTVRRLQEHEKQELKKEARRNPETLVRHNAKNRRPSFSSSSSWPTPFSKPSGLTIDLQVLGGVMVAALAGAGFYFGRTPTSSTSESPVGIAKGGMPWETNTTGKYQYHPGGDASQAPKDAPSALNSVIVPNVTLPAELHEKFNKFGKDGYP
;
A
#
# COMPACT_ATOMS: atom_id res chain seq x y z
N MET A 1 -16.69 21.71 -39.36
CA MET A 1 -16.25 22.55 -38.23
C MET A 1 -17.46 23.25 -37.64
N ALA A 2 -17.86 22.94 -36.40
CA ALA A 2 -18.53 23.83 -35.44
C ALA A 2 -19.17 23.01 -34.30
N SER A 3 -18.58 23.04 -33.10
CA SER A 3 -19.32 22.85 -31.83
C SER A 3 -18.41 23.09 -30.62
N ARG A 4 -18.18 24.36 -30.24
CA ARG A 4 -17.65 24.71 -28.91
C ARG A 4 -18.13 26.08 -28.48
N ILE A 5 -19.37 26.18 -28.02
CA ILE A 5 -19.96 27.23 -27.15
C ILE A 5 -21.34 26.63 -26.86
N VAL A 6 -21.64 26.06 -25.70
CA VAL A 6 -22.35 26.70 -24.58
C VAL A 6 -22.27 25.72 -23.40
N SER A 7 -21.46 26.02 -22.36
CA SER A 7 -21.58 25.29 -21.08
C SER A 7 -21.02 26.03 -19.85
N ARG A 8 -20.75 27.34 -19.93
CA ARG A 8 -20.08 28.08 -18.82
C ARG A 8 -20.88 29.24 -18.24
N ARG A 9 -22.21 29.12 -18.09
CA ARG A 9 -23.00 30.23 -17.49
C ARG A 9 -24.03 29.86 -16.43
N PHE A 10 -24.16 28.59 -16.03
CA PHE A 10 -25.18 28.20 -15.03
C PHE A 10 -24.67 28.00 -13.59
N LEU A 11 -23.35 28.00 -13.33
CA LEU A 11 -22.77 27.76 -12.00
C LEU A 11 -22.32 29.02 -11.24
N SER A 12 -22.55 30.22 -11.78
CA SER A 12 -21.94 31.45 -11.23
C SER A 12 -22.70 32.11 -10.07
N THR A 13 -23.98 31.80 -9.85
CA THR A 13 -24.81 32.52 -8.87
C THR A 13 -24.72 31.94 -7.46
N THR A 14 -24.63 30.62 -7.32
CA THR A 14 -24.47 29.94 -6.02
C THR A 14 -23.13 30.27 -5.37
N VAL A 15 -22.06 30.33 -6.16
CA VAL A 15 -20.71 30.63 -5.65
C VAL A 15 -20.62 32.07 -5.12
N ARG A 16 -21.25 33.05 -5.80
CA ARG A 16 -21.27 34.43 -5.32
C ARG A 16 -22.04 34.58 -4.01
N ARG A 17 -23.18 33.88 -3.87
CA ARG A 17 -23.98 33.91 -2.63
C ARG A 17 -23.23 33.30 -1.44
N LEU A 18 -22.50 32.21 -1.64
CA LEU A 18 -21.66 31.63 -0.59
C LEU A 18 -20.55 32.59 -0.15
N GLN A 19 -19.89 33.25 -1.11
CA GLN A 19 -18.81 34.17 -0.82
C GLN A 19 -19.28 35.47 -0.12
N GLU A 20 -20.52 35.91 -0.35
CA GLU A 20 -21.12 37.02 0.39
C GLU A 20 -21.50 36.62 1.82
N HIS A 21 -22.03 35.40 2.01
CA HIS A 21 -22.38 34.87 3.33
C HIS A 21 -21.14 34.73 4.22
N GLU A 22 -20.04 34.19 3.70
CA GLU A 22 -18.77 34.08 4.43
C GLU A 22 -18.24 35.45 4.88
N LYS A 23 -18.31 36.47 4.02
CA LYS A 23 -17.85 37.83 4.38
C LYS A 23 -18.70 38.47 5.48
N GLN A 24 -19.99 38.15 5.56
CA GLN A 24 -20.88 38.67 6.61
C GLN A 24 -20.60 38.00 7.95
N GLU A 25 -20.41 36.69 7.97
CA GLU A 25 -20.04 35.94 9.18
C GLU A 25 -18.67 36.37 9.70
N LEU A 26 -17.68 36.55 8.80
CA LEU A 26 -16.36 37.03 9.20
C LEU A 26 -16.38 38.42 9.86
N LYS A 27 -17.30 39.30 9.45
CA LYS A 27 -17.47 40.64 10.06
C LYS A 27 -18.12 40.55 11.45
N LYS A 28 -19.05 39.61 11.65
CA LYS A 28 -19.66 39.36 12.97
C LYS A 28 -18.64 38.76 13.94
N GLU A 29 -17.82 37.83 13.46
CA GLU A 29 -16.75 37.20 14.23
C GLU A 29 -15.58 38.17 14.53
N ALA A 30 -15.22 39.04 13.58
CA ALA A 30 -14.20 40.07 13.77
C ALA A 30 -14.55 41.09 14.86
N ARG A 31 -15.85 41.37 15.08
CA ARG A 31 -16.30 42.22 16.19
C ARG A 31 -16.17 41.54 17.56
N ARG A 32 -16.21 40.21 17.62
CA ARG A 32 -16.01 39.42 18.86
C ARG A 32 -14.55 39.14 19.17
N ASN A 33 -13.74 38.96 18.14
CA ASN A 33 -12.31 38.69 18.28
C ASN A 33 -11.53 39.38 17.16
N PRO A 34 -10.81 40.49 17.45
CA PRO A 34 -10.12 41.27 16.42
C PRO A 34 -8.97 40.50 15.74
N GLU A 35 -8.47 39.41 16.33
CA GLU A 35 -7.41 38.59 15.72
C GLU A 35 -7.90 37.79 14.51
N THR A 36 -9.20 37.51 14.41
CA THR A 36 -9.76 36.70 13.30
C THR A 36 -9.60 37.40 11.96
N LEU A 37 -9.79 38.72 11.95
CA LEU A 37 -9.60 39.56 10.76
C LEU A 37 -8.12 39.64 10.37
N VAL A 38 -7.21 39.69 11.34
CA VAL A 38 -5.76 39.69 11.12
C VAL A 38 -5.30 38.34 10.55
N ARG A 39 -5.79 37.22 11.09
CA ARG A 39 -5.47 35.87 10.60
C ARG A 39 -6.02 35.61 9.19
N HIS A 40 -7.24 36.07 8.91
CA HIS A 40 -7.80 36.01 7.55
C HIS A 40 -7.04 36.92 6.58
N ASN A 41 -6.65 38.13 7.01
CA ASN A 41 -5.82 39.02 6.21
C ASN A 41 -4.40 38.46 6.00
N ALA A 42 -3.82 37.76 6.99
CA ALA A 42 -2.53 37.08 6.87
C ALA A 42 -2.59 35.90 5.88
N LYS A 43 -3.71 35.14 5.84
CA LYS A 43 -3.94 34.13 4.79
C LYS A 43 -4.13 34.75 3.40
N ASN A 44 -4.68 35.96 3.32
CA ASN A 44 -4.88 36.68 2.05
C ASN A 44 -3.67 37.50 1.59
N ARG A 45 -2.72 37.82 2.49
CA ARG A 45 -1.39 38.29 2.14
C ARG A 45 -0.58 37.11 1.64
N ARG A 46 -0.86 36.69 0.41
CA ARG A 46 0.09 35.88 -0.34
C ARG A 46 1.40 36.67 -0.40
N PRO A 47 2.58 36.06 -0.14
CA PRO A 47 3.82 36.71 -0.52
C PRO A 47 3.67 37.13 -1.98
N SER A 48 4.11 38.34 -2.32
CA SER A 48 4.29 38.74 -3.72
C SER A 48 5.46 37.93 -4.26
N PHE A 49 5.24 36.63 -4.43
CA PHE A 49 6.00 35.83 -5.36
C PHE A 49 5.72 36.50 -6.69
N SER A 50 6.74 37.16 -7.26
CA SER A 50 6.70 37.59 -8.64
C SER A 50 6.40 36.34 -9.45
N SER A 51 5.13 36.13 -9.80
CA SER A 51 4.76 35.07 -10.69
C SER A 51 5.30 35.52 -12.04
N SER A 52 6.52 35.09 -12.37
CA SER A 52 6.74 34.53 -13.69
C SER A 52 5.81 33.32 -13.82
N SER A 53 4.51 33.60 -13.94
CA SER A 53 3.50 32.65 -14.33
C SER A 53 3.62 32.41 -15.83
N SER A 54 4.83 32.11 -16.30
CA SER A 54 4.94 31.12 -17.34
C SER A 54 4.71 29.80 -16.62
N TRP A 55 3.44 29.38 -16.53
CA TRP A 55 3.20 27.93 -16.54
C TRP A 55 4.13 27.37 -17.61
N PRO A 56 4.98 26.36 -17.32
CA PRO A 56 5.67 25.70 -18.40
C PRO A 56 4.57 25.23 -19.35
N THR A 57 4.49 25.88 -20.51
CA THR A 57 3.64 25.43 -21.59
C THR A 57 3.91 23.95 -21.75
N PRO A 58 2.89 23.07 -21.89
CA PRO A 58 3.14 21.67 -22.15
C PRO A 58 4.02 21.58 -23.39
N PHE A 59 5.28 21.23 -23.16
CA PHE A 59 6.36 21.10 -24.14
C PHE A 59 6.14 21.95 -25.40
N SER A 60 6.43 23.25 -25.32
CA SER A 60 6.57 24.06 -26.52
C SER A 60 7.65 23.41 -27.38
N LYS A 61 7.26 22.94 -28.57
CA LYS A 61 8.15 22.28 -29.53
C LYS A 61 9.29 23.26 -29.82
N PRO A 62 10.53 23.00 -29.35
CA PRO A 62 11.62 23.92 -29.67
C PRO A 62 11.77 23.93 -31.19
N SER A 63 11.90 25.13 -31.77
CA SER A 63 12.01 25.36 -33.22
C SER A 63 13.31 24.80 -33.84
N GLY A 64 14.07 24.02 -33.07
CA GLY A 64 15.11 23.12 -33.53
C GLY A 64 15.35 22.08 -32.44
N LEU A 65 15.07 20.80 -32.72
CA LEU A 65 15.50 19.71 -31.86
C LEU A 65 17.01 19.57 -32.02
N THR A 66 17.79 20.25 -31.17
CA THR A 66 19.23 19.99 -31.09
C THR A 66 19.43 18.50 -30.78
N ILE A 67 20.45 17.91 -31.40
CA ILE A 67 20.66 16.46 -31.32
C ILE A 67 20.81 16.00 -29.85
N ASP A 68 21.35 16.88 -28.99
CA ASP A 68 21.50 16.67 -27.56
C ASP A 68 20.17 16.47 -26.83
N LEU A 69 19.13 17.24 -27.16
CA LEU A 69 17.80 17.10 -26.55
C LEU A 69 17.10 15.82 -27.01
N GLN A 70 17.31 15.38 -28.25
CA GLN A 70 16.78 14.11 -28.76
C GLN A 70 17.47 12.92 -28.09
N VAL A 71 18.79 12.97 -27.96
CA VAL A 71 19.58 11.93 -27.29
C VAL A 71 19.20 11.86 -25.81
N LEU A 72 19.13 13.00 -25.11
CA LEU A 72 18.73 13.04 -23.71
C LEU A 72 17.30 12.53 -23.51
N GLY A 73 16.37 12.95 -24.36
CA GLY A 73 14.99 12.44 -24.36
C GLY A 73 14.93 10.93 -24.61
N GLY A 74 15.72 10.44 -25.57
CA GLY A 74 15.85 9.01 -25.87
C GLY A 74 16.35 8.19 -24.68
N VAL A 75 17.40 8.66 -23.98
CA VAL A 75 17.94 7.97 -22.81
C VAL A 75 16.92 7.92 -21.67
N MET A 76 16.20 9.02 -21.41
CA MET A 76 15.18 9.05 -20.35
C MET A 76 14.03 8.10 -20.65
N VAL A 77 13.57 8.02 -21.89
CA VAL A 77 12.55 7.06 -22.31
C VAL A 77 13.07 5.63 -22.20
N ALA A 78 14.30 5.36 -22.63
CA ALA A 78 14.91 4.04 -22.52
C ALA A 78 15.06 3.58 -21.06
N ALA A 79 15.46 4.48 -20.16
CA ALA A 79 15.61 4.19 -18.73
C ALA A 79 14.24 3.88 -18.08
N LEU A 80 13.22 4.70 -18.33
CA LEU A 80 11.89 4.50 -17.76
C LEU A 80 11.17 3.28 -18.36
N ALA A 81 11.30 3.06 -19.67
CA ALA A 81 10.76 1.88 -20.32
C ALA A 81 11.48 0.60 -19.86
N GLY A 82 12.81 0.64 -19.72
CA GLY A 82 13.60 -0.48 -19.20
C GLY A 82 13.23 -0.84 -17.76
N ALA A 83 13.10 0.17 -16.88
CA ALA A 83 12.62 -0.03 -15.52
C ALA A 83 11.20 -0.62 -15.50
N GLY A 84 10.27 -0.04 -16.28
CA GLY A 84 8.90 -0.55 -16.39
C GLY A 84 8.83 -1.99 -16.89
N PHE A 85 9.63 -2.34 -17.91
CA PHE A 85 9.75 -3.72 -18.40
C PHE A 85 10.34 -4.66 -17.35
N TYR A 86 11.36 -4.21 -16.60
CA TYR A 86 11.98 -4.99 -15.53
C TYR A 86 11.02 -5.28 -14.36
N PHE A 87 10.24 -4.29 -13.94
CA PHE A 87 9.24 -4.48 -12.89
C PHE A 87 8.03 -5.29 -13.38
N GLY A 88 7.64 -5.14 -14.66
CA GLY A 88 6.58 -5.95 -15.26
C GLY A 88 6.92 -7.44 -15.35
N ARG A 89 8.19 -7.77 -15.66
CA ARG A 89 8.67 -9.17 -15.69
C ARG A 89 9.00 -9.74 -14.31
N THR A 90 9.14 -8.89 -13.29
CA THR A 90 9.52 -9.29 -11.93
C THR A 90 8.46 -8.77 -10.94
N PRO A 91 7.28 -9.41 -10.87
CA PRO A 91 6.21 -8.95 -10.00
C PRO A 91 6.70 -8.89 -8.55
N THR A 92 6.70 -7.69 -7.97
CA THR A 92 7.04 -7.49 -6.56
C THR A 92 5.86 -7.97 -5.72
N SER A 93 6.03 -9.06 -4.97
CA SER A 93 5.05 -9.49 -3.97
C SER A 93 5.16 -8.62 -2.72
N SER A 94 4.03 -8.28 -2.09
CA SER A 94 4.01 -7.51 -0.83
C SER A 94 4.61 -8.26 0.35
N THR A 95 4.84 -9.57 0.20
CA THR A 95 5.46 -10.46 1.20
C THR A 95 6.78 -10.98 0.65
N SER A 96 7.79 -11.04 1.51
CA SER A 96 9.12 -11.60 1.17
C SER A 96 9.14 -13.14 1.24
N GLU A 97 7.98 -13.79 1.17
CA GLU A 97 7.91 -15.25 1.15
C GLU A 97 8.25 -15.78 -0.25
N SER A 98 9.21 -16.71 -0.30
CA SER A 98 9.41 -17.54 -1.47
C SER A 98 8.35 -18.64 -1.46
N PRO A 99 7.52 -18.82 -2.50
CA PRO A 99 6.62 -19.96 -2.58
C PRO A 99 7.46 -21.24 -2.62
N VAL A 100 7.43 -22.00 -1.54
CA VAL A 100 8.13 -23.28 -1.43
C VAL A 100 7.31 -24.32 -2.18
N GLY A 101 7.95 -25.06 -3.09
CA GLY A 101 7.31 -26.20 -3.74
C GLY A 101 6.91 -27.24 -2.69
N ILE A 102 5.61 -27.35 -2.42
CA ILE A 102 5.05 -28.43 -1.60
C ILE A 102 4.84 -29.64 -2.53
N ALA A 103 5.26 -30.82 -2.08
CA ALA A 103 5.10 -32.03 -2.87
C ALA A 103 3.60 -32.31 -3.10
N LYS A 104 3.21 -32.51 -4.37
CA LYS A 104 1.82 -32.81 -4.73
C LYS A 104 1.38 -34.12 -4.09
N GLY A 105 0.40 -34.08 -3.18
CA GLY A 105 -0.03 -35.25 -2.40
C GLY A 105 0.93 -35.65 -1.28
N GLY A 106 1.92 -34.81 -0.95
CA GLY A 106 2.78 -34.95 0.24
C GLY A 106 2.06 -34.59 1.54
N MET A 107 0.82 -34.10 1.43
CA MET A 107 -0.08 -33.85 2.54
C MET A 107 -0.90 -35.12 2.85
N PRO A 108 -0.72 -35.76 4.02
CA PRO A 108 -1.40 -37.01 4.37
C PRO A 108 -2.92 -36.89 4.56
N TRP A 109 -3.47 -35.67 4.52
CA TRP A 109 -4.92 -35.42 4.51
C TRP A 109 -5.50 -35.22 3.10
N GLU A 110 -4.67 -35.00 2.08
CA GLU A 110 -5.12 -34.89 0.68
C GLU A 110 -5.13 -36.25 0.00
N THR A 111 -4.13 -37.07 0.31
CA THR A 111 -4.04 -38.47 -0.05
C THR A 111 -4.40 -39.23 1.20
N ASN A 112 -5.46 -40.07 1.20
CA ASN A 112 -5.97 -40.85 2.35
C ASN A 112 -4.91 -41.87 2.89
N THR A 113 -3.75 -41.37 3.29
CA THR A 113 -2.51 -42.08 3.57
C THR A 113 -2.02 -41.61 4.92
N THR A 114 -1.85 -42.55 5.84
CA THR A 114 -1.34 -42.24 7.18
C THR A 114 0.17 -42.05 7.10
N GLY A 115 0.69 -40.87 7.44
CA GLY A 115 2.13 -40.61 7.32
C GLY A 115 2.55 -39.20 7.70
N LYS A 116 3.86 -38.94 7.59
CA LYS A 116 4.45 -37.60 7.77
C LYS A 116 4.20 -36.77 6.52
N TYR A 117 4.19 -35.44 6.66
CA TYR A 117 4.16 -34.59 5.48
C TYR A 117 5.49 -34.69 4.71
N GLN A 118 5.41 -34.61 3.39
CA GLN A 118 6.55 -34.64 2.51
C GLN A 118 6.84 -33.26 1.94
N TYR A 119 8.11 -32.93 1.79
CA TYR A 119 8.54 -31.63 1.29
C TYR A 119 9.69 -31.77 0.30
N HIS A 120 9.77 -30.84 -0.64
CA HIS A 120 10.94 -30.71 -1.51
C HIS A 120 12.08 -30.01 -0.75
N PRO A 121 13.26 -30.63 -0.62
CA PRO A 121 14.41 -29.98 0.01
C PRO A 121 14.75 -28.66 -0.68
N GLY A 122 14.83 -27.57 0.09
CA GLY A 122 15.11 -26.24 -0.47
C GLY A 122 13.99 -25.66 -1.36
N GLY A 123 12.80 -26.28 -1.39
CA GLY A 123 11.68 -25.86 -2.23
C GLY A 123 11.85 -26.18 -3.72
N ASP A 124 12.87 -26.96 -4.09
CA ASP A 124 13.15 -27.36 -5.47
C ASP A 124 12.30 -28.58 -5.86
N ALA A 125 11.29 -28.35 -6.70
CA ALA A 125 10.36 -29.37 -7.18
C ALA A 125 11.03 -30.46 -8.05
N SER A 126 12.26 -30.26 -8.51
CA SER A 126 13.02 -31.28 -9.25
C SER A 126 13.63 -32.36 -8.35
N GLN A 127 13.76 -32.07 -7.05
CA GLN A 127 14.30 -33.00 -6.06
C GLN A 127 13.21 -33.97 -5.58
N ALA A 128 13.59 -35.20 -5.24
CA ALA A 128 12.67 -36.16 -4.64
C ALA A 128 12.11 -35.61 -3.30
N PRO A 129 10.78 -35.69 -3.07
CA PRO A 129 10.18 -35.33 -1.79
C PRO A 129 10.81 -36.13 -0.64
N LYS A 130 11.11 -35.46 0.46
CA LYS A 130 11.62 -36.08 1.69
C LYS A 130 10.57 -36.00 2.79
N ASP A 131 10.57 -37.00 3.65
CA ASP A 131 9.72 -37.00 4.84
C ASP A 131 10.21 -35.95 5.84
N ALA A 132 9.26 -35.21 6.41
CA ALA A 132 9.56 -34.28 7.47
C ALA A 132 10.27 -34.97 8.66
N PRO A 133 11.22 -34.28 9.32
CA PRO A 133 11.61 -34.69 10.66
C PRO A 133 10.33 -34.79 11.50
N SER A 134 10.13 -35.92 12.19
CA SER A 134 8.93 -36.12 13.00
C SER A 134 8.77 -35.01 14.03
N ALA A 135 7.53 -34.66 14.36
CA ALA A 135 7.20 -33.71 15.44
C ALA A 135 7.64 -34.17 16.86
N LEU A 136 8.43 -35.24 16.97
CA LEU A 136 8.94 -35.83 18.21
C LEU A 136 10.38 -35.41 18.48
N ASN A 137 10.61 -34.10 18.67
CA ASN A 137 11.65 -33.70 19.60
C ASN A 137 10.94 -33.27 20.89
N SER A 138 10.50 -34.24 21.69
CA SER A 138 10.07 -33.95 23.05
C SER A 138 11.30 -33.58 23.85
N VAL A 139 11.54 -32.28 24.02
CA VAL A 139 12.51 -31.80 25.00
C VAL A 139 11.85 -31.97 26.37
N ILE A 140 12.26 -32.99 27.11
CA ILE A 140 11.87 -33.15 28.51
C ILE A 140 12.58 -32.01 29.26
N VAL A 141 11.82 -30.98 29.62
CA VAL A 141 12.30 -29.91 30.49
C VAL A 141 12.27 -30.47 31.93
N PRO A 142 13.42 -30.57 32.62
CA PRO A 142 13.42 -31.04 34.00
C PRO A 142 12.62 -30.07 34.89
N ASN A 143 11.89 -30.59 35.88
CA ASN A 143 11.09 -29.83 36.85
C ASN A 143 9.80 -29.16 36.34
N VAL A 144 9.16 -29.69 35.28
CA VAL A 144 7.80 -29.32 34.85
C VAL A 144 6.82 -30.50 34.78
N THR A 145 7.12 -31.59 35.50
CA THR A 145 6.02 -32.43 36.00
C THR A 145 5.38 -31.64 37.13
N LEU A 146 4.29 -30.91 36.84
CA LEU A 146 3.46 -30.39 37.92
C LEU A 146 3.14 -31.55 38.88
N PRO A 147 3.25 -31.36 40.21
CA PRO A 147 2.84 -32.37 41.18
C PRO A 147 1.47 -32.96 40.81
N ALA A 148 1.28 -34.26 41.03
CA ALA A 148 0.09 -34.99 40.59
C ALA A 148 -1.23 -34.30 40.98
N GLU A 149 -1.27 -33.64 42.14
CA GLU A 149 -2.42 -32.84 42.60
C GLU A 149 -2.80 -31.70 41.66
N LEU A 150 -1.83 -30.98 41.10
CA LEU A 150 -2.07 -29.88 40.15
C LEU A 150 -2.37 -30.42 38.76
N HIS A 151 -1.75 -31.54 38.39
CA HIS A 151 -2.04 -32.25 37.15
C HIS A 151 -3.51 -32.69 37.14
N GLU A 152 -3.98 -33.34 38.20
CA GLU A 152 -5.39 -33.72 38.34
C GLU A 152 -6.30 -32.50 38.47
N LYS A 153 -5.93 -31.43 39.17
CA LYS A 153 -6.79 -30.24 39.32
C LYS A 153 -7.04 -29.51 37.99
N PHE A 154 -6.00 -29.31 37.18
CA PHE A 154 -6.09 -28.58 35.91
C PHE A 154 -6.29 -29.47 34.68
N ASN A 155 -6.16 -30.80 34.80
CA ASN A 155 -6.53 -31.72 33.73
C ASN A 155 -8.04 -31.64 33.49
N LYS A 156 -8.43 -31.45 32.24
CA LYS A 156 -9.81 -31.26 31.79
C LYS A 156 -10.42 -32.57 31.28
N PHE A 157 -9.58 -33.53 30.89
CA PHE A 157 -9.99 -34.76 30.22
C PHE A 157 -9.95 -35.95 31.17
N GLY A 158 -10.96 -36.83 31.12
CA GLY A 158 -11.04 -38.03 31.96
C GLY A 158 -11.64 -37.82 33.35
N LYS A 159 -12.29 -36.68 33.61
CA LYS A 159 -13.04 -36.40 34.85
C LYS A 159 -14.53 -36.64 34.66
N ASP A 160 -15.19 -37.15 35.70
CA ASP A 160 -16.62 -37.36 35.70
C ASP A 160 -17.37 -36.03 35.53
N GLY A 161 -18.07 -35.89 34.40
CA GLY A 161 -18.90 -34.71 34.08
C GLY A 161 -18.39 -33.81 32.95
N TYR A 162 -17.32 -34.16 32.24
CA TYR A 162 -16.93 -33.51 30.97
C TYR A 162 -17.13 -34.49 29.80
N PRO A 163 -17.77 -34.09 28.67
CA PRO A 163 -18.04 -34.98 27.55
C PRO A 163 -16.78 -35.48 26.85
#